data_AF-A0A8H5AWK8-F1
#
_entry.id   AF-A0A8H5AWK8-F1
#
_cell.length_a   1.000
_cell.length_b   1.000
_cell.length_c   1.000
_cell.angle_alpha   90.00
_cell.angle_beta   90.00
_cell.angle_gamma   90.00
#
_symmetry.space_group_name_H-M   'P 1'
#
loop_
_entity.id
_entity.type
_entity.pdbx_description
1 polymer ?
#
loop_
_entity_poly.entity_id
_entity_poly.type
_entity_poly.pdbx_seq_one_letter_code
_entity_poly.pdbx_strand_id
1 'polypeptide(L)'
;MAWTNAHKQALIIKVVASLLCEHNVPIRFIIASRPEVAIHAAFQKETKLLAVFTSISVDVDEDAQADIRQFIEDSFLDIVSSHPLGHHITLPWPSPHSIDKIVWKSSGHFIYAATVMKFIGSSSEHPGCALKAVEGLEPSRIGSTFAELDSLYMHILTSATYSSQVLGILRHRCLTYLENSVAAVCSIYDISPEDVELFLSDVQSLVSSSPKYSTGIFINIKHASLRDFLADSKQSQRFYIKRDEYHASWLPRYFQLLDSGIRVSSDSPSLSERGAFINS
;
A
#
# COMPACT_ATOMS: atom_id res chain seq x y z
N MET A 1 14.98 4.01 -32.02
CA MET A 1 14.19 3.10 -31.16
C MET A 1 14.35 3.56 -29.72
N ALA A 2 13.28 3.96 -29.05
CA ALA A 2 13.34 4.35 -27.64
C ALA A 2 13.23 3.09 -26.77
N TRP A 3 14.24 2.84 -25.93
CA TRP A 3 14.24 1.70 -25.01
C TRP A 3 13.22 1.91 -23.89
N THR A 4 12.48 0.86 -23.54
CA THR A 4 11.58 0.86 -22.38
C THR A 4 12.36 0.95 -21.06
N ASN A 5 11.75 1.47 -19.99
CA ASN A 5 12.41 1.59 -18.69
C ASN A 5 12.88 0.23 -18.15
N ALA A 6 12.08 -0.82 -18.33
CA ALA A 6 12.45 -2.19 -17.96
C ALA A 6 13.72 -2.68 -18.68
N HIS A 7 13.88 -2.35 -19.96
CA HIS A 7 15.07 -2.73 -20.71
C HIS A 7 16.32 -2.02 -20.17
N LYS A 8 16.21 -0.74 -19.84
CA LYS A 8 17.31 0.04 -19.26
C LYS A 8 17.72 -0.50 -17.89
N GLN A 9 16.76 -0.82 -17.02
CA GLN A 9 17.01 -1.43 -15.70
C GLN A 9 17.77 -2.75 -15.82
N ALA A 10 17.34 -3.64 -16.73
CA ALA A 10 18.01 -4.92 -16.96
C ALA A 10 19.44 -4.74 -17.50
N LEU A 11 19.66 -3.75 -18.37
CA LEU A 11 20.98 -3.44 -18.90
C LEU A 11 21.95 -2.99 -17.80
N ILE A 12 21.48 -2.15 -16.85
CA ILE A 12 22.29 -1.71 -15.70
C ILE A 12 22.75 -2.92 -14.88
N ILE A 13 21.84 -3.84 -14.55
CA ILE A 13 22.16 -5.06 -13.79
C ILE A 13 23.20 -5.91 -14.52
N LYS A 14 23.05 -6.06 -15.84
CA LYS A 14 24.01 -6.80 -16.66
C LYS A 14 25.39 -6.15 -16.70
N VAL A 15 25.48 -4.82 -16.78
CA VAL A 15 26.77 -4.11 -16.74
C VAL A 15 27.43 -4.28 -15.38
N VAL A 16 26.67 -4.15 -14.29
CA VAL A 16 27.18 -4.41 -12.93
C VAL A 16 27.67 -5.85 -12.79
N ALA A 17 26.95 -6.83 -13.35
CA ALA A 17 27.35 -8.23 -13.38
C ALA A 17 28.73 -8.43 -14.04
N SER A 18 28.92 -7.87 -15.24
CA SER A 18 30.19 -8.00 -15.97
C SER A 18 31.34 -7.35 -15.20
N LEU A 19 31.14 -6.16 -14.63
CA LEU A 19 32.17 -5.49 -13.83
C LEU A 19 32.62 -6.31 -12.62
N LEU A 20 31.66 -6.88 -11.87
CA LEU A 20 31.96 -7.65 -10.67
C LEU A 20 32.56 -9.02 -10.99
N CYS A 21 32.01 -9.74 -11.96
CA CYS A 21 32.39 -11.13 -12.24
C CYS A 21 33.58 -11.27 -13.19
N GLU A 22 33.84 -10.30 -14.08
CA GLU A 22 34.84 -10.43 -15.16
C GLU A 22 36.05 -9.54 -14.93
N HIS A 23 35.86 -8.39 -14.27
CA HIS A 23 36.93 -7.40 -14.09
C HIS A 23 37.48 -7.30 -12.66
N ASN A 24 36.88 -8.03 -11.70
CA ASN A 24 37.29 -8.08 -10.28
C ASN A 24 37.64 -6.70 -9.70
N VAL A 25 36.78 -5.71 -9.96
CA VAL A 25 36.99 -4.33 -9.54
C VAL A 25 36.78 -4.19 -8.02
N PRO A 26 37.57 -3.36 -7.31
CA PRO A 26 37.41 -3.13 -5.86
C PRO A 26 36.23 -2.19 -5.56
N ILE A 27 35.07 -2.43 -6.17
CA ILE A 27 33.86 -1.60 -6.04
C ILE A 27 32.74 -2.47 -5.46
N ARG A 28 32.00 -1.91 -4.51
CA ARG A 28 30.78 -2.53 -3.98
C ARG A 28 29.57 -1.75 -4.51
N PHE A 29 28.59 -2.46 -5.04
CA PHE A 29 27.33 -1.88 -5.49
C PHE A 29 26.24 -2.17 -4.46
N ILE A 30 25.47 -1.15 -4.11
CA ILE A 30 24.21 -1.29 -3.39
C ILE A 30 23.11 -0.89 -4.37
N ILE A 31 22.22 -1.81 -4.67
CA ILE A 31 21.07 -1.57 -5.56
C ILE A 31 19.81 -1.63 -4.70
N ALA A 32 19.18 -0.48 -4.52
CA ALA A 32 17.88 -0.38 -3.86
C ALA A 32 16.81 -0.21 -4.94
N SER A 33 15.87 -1.14 -5.00
CA SER A 33 14.76 -1.11 -5.95
C SER A 33 13.51 -1.69 -5.33
N ARG A 34 12.34 -1.29 -5.84
CA ARG A 34 11.10 -2.03 -5.60
C ARG A 34 11.21 -3.43 -6.24
N PRO A 35 10.42 -4.43 -5.79
CA PRO A 35 10.42 -5.77 -6.36
C PRO A 35 9.70 -5.79 -7.72
N GLU A 36 10.14 -4.98 -8.67
CA GLU A 36 9.60 -4.93 -10.02
C GLU A 36 10.01 -6.21 -10.76
N VAL A 37 9.05 -6.85 -11.42
CA VAL A 37 9.23 -8.16 -12.10
C VAL A 37 10.43 -8.13 -13.06
N ALA A 38 10.63 -7.03 -13.79
CA ALA A 38 11.74 -6.87 -14.72
C ALA A 38 13.11 -6.88 -14.03
N ILE A 39 13.22 -6.25 -12.86
CA ILE A 39 14.45 -6.21 -12.06
C ILE A 39 14.73 -7.59 -11.49
N HIS A 40 13.73 -8.23 -10.88
CA HIS A 40 13.88 -9.57 -10.33
C HIS A 40 14.29 -10.58 -11.42
N ALA A 41 13.62 -10.55 -12.58
CA ALA A 41 13.95 -11.39 -13.71
C ALA A 41 15.36 -11.13 -14.27
N ALA A 42 15.84 -9.89 -14.26
CA ALA A 42 17.20 -9.56 -14.68
C ALA A 42 18.25 -10.16 -13.75
N PHE A 43 18.05 -10.08 -12.42
CA PHE A 43 18.94 -10.72 -11.45
C PHE A 43 18.94 -12.25 -11.57
N GLN A 44 17.77 -12.88 -11.76
CA GLN A 44 17.68 -14.34 -11.92
C GLN A 44 18.35 -14.86 -13.20
N LYS A 45 18.33 -14.07 -14.28
CA LYS A 45 18.97 -14.44 -15.55
C LYS A 45 20.49 -14.40 -15.49
N GLU A 46 21.06 -13.51 -14.69
CA GLU A 46 22.51 -13.36 -14.55
C GLU A 46 23.06 -14.35 -13.53
N THR A 47 23.21 -15.62 -13.94
CA THR A 47 23.63 -16.73 -13.07
C THR A 47 24.97 -16.50 -12.37
N LYS A 48 25.86 -15.71 -12.99
CA LYS A 48 27.15 -15.30 -12.43
C LYS A 48 27.00 -14.38 -11.20
N LEU A 49 25.93 -13.58 -11.13
CA LEU A 49 25.67 -12.68 -10.00
C LEU A 49 25.13 -13.41 -8.77
N LEU A 50 24.44 -14.54 -8.94
CA LEU A 50 23.84 -15.28 -7.82
C LEU A 50 24.86 -15.73 -6.76
N ALA A 51 26.14 -15.88 -7.14
CA ALA A 51 27.21 -16.26 -6.22
C ALA A 51 27.85 -15.07 -5.47
N VAL A 52 27.60 -13.83 -5.92
CA VAL A 52 28.32 -12.62 -5.45
C VAL A 52 27.36 -11.55 -4.91
N PHE A 53 26.06 -11.76 -5.08
CA PHE A 53 25.01 -10.83 -4.68
C PHE A 53 24.23 -11.38 -3.48
N THR A 54 24.01 -10.52 -2.48
CA THR A 54 23.10 -10.79 -1.37
C THR A 54 21.84 -9.95 -1.57
N SER A 55 20.69 -10.61 -1.66
CA SER A 55 19.39 -9.94 -1.64
C SER A 55 18.92 -9.79 -0.21
N ILE A 56 18.58 -8.57 0.20
CA ILE A 56 17.90 -8.30 1.46
C ILE A 56 16.51 -7.78 1.10
N SER A 57 15.48 -8.53 1.49
CA SER A 57 14.12 -8.04 1.40
C SER A 57 13.87 -7.09 2.57
N VAL A 58 13.53 -5.84 2.28
CA VAL A 58 13.06 -4.90 3.30
C VAL A 58 11.54 -5.09 3.37
N ASP A 59 11.13 -6.19 3.99
CA ASP A 59 9.73 -6.48 4.25
C ASP A 59 9.24 -5.72 5.48
N VAL A 60 7.93 -5.52 5.54
CA VAL A 60 7.28 -4.95 6.72
C VAL A 60 7.21 -6.00 7.80
N ASP A 61 7.90 -5.77 8.91
CA ASP A 61 7.86 -6.59 10.12
C ASP A 61 7.45 -5.75 11.35
N GLU A 62 7.51 -6.38 12.53
CA GLU A 62 7.22 -5.70 13.81
C GLU A 62 8.25 -4.59 14.11
N ASP A 63 9.50 -4.76 13.68
CA ASP A 63 10.56 -3.77 13.84
C ASP A 63 10.24 -2.50 13.05
N ALA A 64 9.70 -2.63 11.84
CA ALA A 64 9.27 -1.49 11.02
C ALA A 64 8.20 -0.63 11.71
N GLN A 65 7.28 -1.22 12.50
CA GLN A 65 6.27 -0.45 13.23
C GLN A 65 6.88 0.33 14.40
N ALA A 66 7.85 -0.27 15.10
CA ALA A 66 8.58 0.37 16.18
C ALA A 66 9.42 1.54 15.65
N ASP A 67 10.12 1.35 14.54
CA ASP A 67 10.91 2.39 13.87
C ASP A 67 10.03 3.54 13.39
N ILE A 68 8.85 3.25 12.83
CA ILE A 68 7.89 4.28 12.41
C ILE A 68 7.36 5.06 13.62
N ARG A 69 7.06 4.40 14.73
CA ARG A 69 6.66 5.08 15.97
C ARG A 69 7.76 6.05 16.43
N GLN A 70 9.00 5.56 16.51
CA GLN A 70 10.13 6.38 16.93
C GLN A 70 10.31 7.59 16.02
N PHE A 71 10.26 7.38 14.70
CA PHE A 71 10.31 8.46 13.72
C PHE A 71 9.19 9.49 13.90
N ILE A 72 7.96 9.04 14.16
CA ILE A 72 6.81 9.94 14.40
C ILE A 72 7.01 10.75 15.67
N GLU A 73 7.44 10.12 16.77
CA GLU A 73 7.70 10.77 18.05
C GLU A 73 8.79 11.84 17.90
N ASP A 74 9.92 11.49 17.27
CA ASP A 74 11.01 12.43 16.99
C ASP A 74 10.54 13.57 16.08
N SER A 75 9.78 13.26 15.03
CA SER A 75 9.24 14.27 14.12
C SER A 75 8.29 15.25 14.83
N PHE A 76 7.48 14.80 15.79
CA PHE A 76 6.63 15.69 16.56
C PHE A 76 7.44 16.63 17.47
N LEU A 77 8.53 16.14 18.07
CA LEU A 77 9.45 16.98 18.84
C LEU A 77 10.13 18.03 17.95
N ASP A 78 10.55 17.63 16.75
CA ASP A 78 11.11 18.54 15.74
C ASP A 78 10.08 19.59 15.30
N ILE A 79 8.82 19.22 15.09
CA ILE A 79 7.75 20.16 14.75
C ILE A 79 7.51 21.16 15.87
N VAL A 80 7.43 20.72 17.13
CA VAL A 80 7.23 21.63 18.27
C VAL A 80 8.38 22.63 18.38
N SER A 81 9.62 22.20 18.11
CA SER A 81 10.81 23.06 18.24
C SER A 81 11.04 23.99 17.04
N SER A 82 10.73 23.55 15.81
CA SER A 82 11.07 24.28 14.58
C SER A 82 9.90 25.08 13.98
N HIS A 83 8.66 24.72 14.28
CA HIS A 83 7.50 25.38 13.67
C HIS A 83 7.30 26.80 14.23
N PRO A 84 6.97 27.82 13.40
CA PRO A 84 6.76 29.19 13.87
C PRO A 84 5.71 29.32 14.99
N LEU A 85 4.68 28.49 14.94
CA LEU A 85 3.62 28.41 15.97
C LEU A 85 3.87 27.33 17.04
N GLY A 86 5.05 26.71 17.05
CA GLY A 86 5.39 25.63 17.99
C GLY A 86 5.30 26.04 19.45
N HIS A 87 5.65 27.30 19.76
CA HIS A 87 5.54 27.88 21.11
C HIS A 87 4.09 28.05 21.61
N HIS A 88 3.09 27.92 20.74
CA HIS A 88 1.67 27.91 21.13
C HIS A 88 1.13 26.50 21.41
N ILE A 89 1.93 25.46 21.20
CA ILE A 89 1.55 24.07 21.47
C ILE A 89 1.65 23.81 22.97
N THR A 90 0.57 23.33 23.57
CA THR A 90 0.56 22.91 24.98
C THR A 90 0.99 21.45 25.09
N LEU A 91 2.07 21.18 25.83
CA LEU A 91 2.55 19.83 26.09
C LEU A 91 1.76 19.17 27.25
N PRO A 92 1.59 17.83 27.26
CA PRO A 92 2.10 16.87 26.28
C PRO A 92 1.32 16.91 24.96
N TRP A 93 2.04 16.97 23.84
CA TRP A 93 1.47 16.89 22.49
C TRP A 93 2.44 16.15 21.56
N PRO A 94 1.93 15.28 20.66
CA PRO A 94 0.53 14.89 20.49
C PRO A 94 0.06 13.90 21.58
N SER A 95 -1.20 13.46 21.48
CA SER A 95 -1.70 12.36 22.32
C SER A 95 -1.09 11.02 21.87
N PRO A 96 -0.88 10.04 22.77
CA PRO A 96 -0.44 8.69 22.38
C PRO A 96 -1.38 8.04 21.36
N HIS A 97 -2.69 8.26 21.49
CA HIS A 97 -3.68 7.75 20.54
C HIS A 97 -3.48 8.29 19.12
N SER A 98 -3.11 9.57 18.98
CA SER A 98 -2.79 10.18 17.68
C SER A 98 -1.57 9.52 17.03
N ILE A 99 -0.54 9.22 17.82
CA ILE A 99 0.66 8.49 17.35
C ILE A 99 0.26 7.10 16.89
N ASP A 100 -0.46 6.34 17.72
CA ASP A 100 -0.89 4.97 17.41
C ASP A 100 -1.71 4.91 16.11
N LYS A 101 -2.60 5.89 15.90
CA LYS A 101 -3.40 6.00 14.68
C LYS A 101 -2.53 6.24 13.44
N ILE A 102 -1.51 7.09 13.52
CA ILE A 102 -0.59 7.35 12.40
C ILE A 102 0.29 6.13 12.13
N VAL A 103 0.80 5.47 13.16
CA VAL A 103 1.57 4.21 13.05
C VAL A 103 0.73 3.14 12.34
N TRP A 104 -0.49 2.91 12.83
CA TRP A 104 -1.43 1.95 12.23
C TRP A 104 -1.72 2.27 10.76
N LYS A 105 -2.03 3.55 10.45
CA LYS A 105 -2.29 4.00 9.07
C LYS A 105 -1.07 3.86 8.16
N SER A 106 0.14 3.90 8.73
CA SER A 106 1.38 3.70 7.98
C SER A 106 1.54 2.26 7.50
N SER A 107 0.90 1.29 8.17
CA SER A 107 0.94 -0.13 7.77
C SER A 107 2.37 -0.64 7.56
N GLY A 108 3.31 -0.15 8.37
CA GLY A 108 4.73 -0.53 8.31
C GLY A 108 5.52 0.15 7.20
N HIS A 109 4.92 1.13 6.51
CA HIS A 109 5.57 1.91 5.47
C HIS A 109 5.72 3.37 5.87
N PHE A 110 6.95 3.87 5.85
CA PHE A 110 7.28 5.26 6.18
C PHE A 110 6.59 6.31 5.29
N ILE A 111 6.18 5.96 4.07
CA ILE A 111 5.66 6.95 3.10
C ILE A 111 4.46 7.74 3.66
N TYR A 112 3.56 7.06 4.38
CA TYR A 112 2.41 7.73 5.00
C TYR A 112 2.86 8.59 6.18
N ALA A 113 3.63 8.03 7.12
CA ALA A 113 4.16 8.76 8.28
C ALA A 113 4.93 10.02 7.86
N ALA A 114 5.87 9.90 6.92
CA ALA A 114 6.66 11.02 6.40
C ALA A 114 5.79 12.08 5.72
N THR A 115 4.77 11.67 4.95
CA THR A 115 3.83 12.61 4.33
C THR A 115 3.03 13.38 5.39
N VAL A 116 2.53 12.69 6.43
CA VAL A 116 1.82 13.31 7.55
C VAL A 116 2.72 14.30 8.29
N MET A 117 3.94 13.89 8.66
CA MET A 117 4.87 14.76 9.39
C MET A 117 5.25 15.99 8.57
N LYS A 118 5.51 15.81 7.27
CA LYS A 118 5.76 16.92 6.34
C LYS A 118 4.55 17.85 6.26
N PHE A 119 3.33 17.33 6.13
CA PHE A 119 2.12 18.15 6.10
C PHE A 119 1.95 18.97 7.37
N ILE A 120 2.07 18.34 8.55
CA ILE A 120 1.92 19.03 9.83
C ILE A 120 3.02 20.07 10.03
N GLY A 121 4.27 19.74 9.72
CA GLY A 121 5.42 20.63 9.91
C GLY A 121 5.56 21.77 8.89
N SER A 122 4.98 21.63 7.69
CA SER A 122 5.01 22.67 6.65
C SER A 122 3.72 23.46 6.50
N SER A 123 2.69 23.12 7.28
CA SER A 123 1.42 23.83 7.31
C SER A 123 1.63 25.28 7.76
N SER A 124 0.94 26.23 7.14
CA SER A 124 0.89 27.61 7.66
C SER A 124 -0.07 27.74 8.86
N GLU A 125 -0.81 26.69 9.20
CA GLU A 125 -1.72 26.64 10.35
C GLU A 125 -1.05 26.14 11.62
N HIS A 126 -1.76 26.27 12.74
CA HIS A 126 -1.34 25.67 14.00
C HIS A 126 -1.20 24.13 13.84
N PRO A 127 -0.07 23.50 14.24
CA PRO A 127 0.14 22.05 14.04
C PRO A 127 -0.95 21.16 14.64
N GLY A 128 -1.58 21.59 15.75
CA GLY A 128 -2.75 20.91 16.31
C GLY A 128 -3.97 20.86 15.37
N CYS A 129 -4.21 21.91 14.57
CA CYS A 129 -5.27 21.91 13.55
C CYS A 129 -4.91 20.98 12.39
N ALA A 130 -3.66 21.02 11.93
CA ALA A 130 -3.17 20.12 10.89
C ALA A 130 -3.27 18.65 11.32
N LEU A 131 -2.95 18.33 12.58
CA LEU A 131 -3.12 16.98 13.13
C LEU A 131 -4.58 16.54 13.15
N LYS A 132 -5.51 17.40 13.59
CA LYS A 132 -6.95 17.09 13.53
C LYS A 132 -7.44 16.84 12.10
N ALA A 133 -6.87 17.55 11.12
CA ALA A 133 -7.18 17.33 9.71
C ALA A 133 -6.68 15.96 9.22
N VAL A 134 -5.48 15.55 9.62
CA VAL A 134 -4.96 14.19 9.36
C VAL A 134 -5.85 13.13 10.02
N GLU A 135 -6.37 13.40 11.20
CA GLU A 135 -7.25 12.48 11.93
C GLU A 135 -8.68 12.41 11.36
N GLY A 136 -9.05 13.31 10.44
CA GLY A 136 -10.39 13.42 9.86
C GLY A 136 -11.39 14.15 10.75
N LEU A 137 -10.94 14.81 11.81
CA LEU A 137 -11.79 15.52 12.77
C LEU A 137 -12.19 16.92 12.29
N GLU A 138 -11.35 17.57 11.50
CA GLU A 138 -11.61 18.89 10.93
C GLU A 138 -11.17 18.92 9.45
N PRO A 139 -11.88 19.63 8.55
CA PRO A 139 -11.40 19.82 7.19
C PRO A 139 -10.14 20.69 7.19
N SER A 140 -9.12 20.27 6.44
CA SER A 140 -7.94 21.12 6.16
C SER A 140 -8.37 22.40 5.45
N ARG A 141 -7.87 23.56 5.90
CA ARG A 141 -8.17 24.84 5.24
C ARG A 141 -7.16 25.20 4.14
N ILE A 142 -6.04 24.48 4.07
CA ILE A 142 -4.91 24.78 3.16
C ILE A 142 -4.93 23.89 1.90
N GLY A 143 -5.75 22.83 1.85
CA GLY A 143 -5.87 21.95 0.69
C GLY A 143 -5.85 20.46 1.06
N SER A 144 -5.63 19.58 0.08
CA SER A 144 -5.55 18.13 0.34
C SER A 144 -4.34 17.81 1.22
N THR A 145 -4.62 17.26 2.40
CA THR A 145 -3.65 16.77 3.40
C THR A 145 -2.68 15.74 2.81
N PHE A 146 -3.10 15.01 1.78
CA PHE A 146 -2.38 13.86 1.24
C PHE A 146 -2.07 13.98 -0.26
N ALA A 147 -2.08 15.19 -0.83
CA ALA A 147 -1.96 15.41 -2.27
C ALA A 147 -0.79 14.66 -2.96
N GLU A 148 0.39 14.59 -2.33
CA GLU A 148 1.55 13.86 -2.87
C GLU A 148 1.31 12.34 -2.88
N LEU A 149 0.71 11.81 -1.82
CA LEU A 149 0.38 10.40 -1.65
C LEU A 149 -0.80 9.99 -2.54
N ASP A 150 -1.81 10.84 -2.67
CA ASP A 150 -2.93 10.70 -3.61
C ASP A 150 -2.43 10.66 -5.06
N SER A 151 -1.49 11.55 -5.40
CA SER A 151 -0.86 11.61 -6.72
C SER A 151 -0.06 10.33 -7.02
N LEU A 152 0.63 9.79 -6.02
CA LEU A 152 1.33 8.51 -6.13
C LEU A 152 0.35 7.35 -6.41
N TYR A 153 -0.74 7.26 -5.65
CA TYR A 153 -1.77 6.23 -5.88
C TYR A 153 -2.42 6.38 -7.24
N MET A 154 -2.80 7.60 -7.62
CA MET A 154 -3.32 7.90 -8.95
C MET A 154 -2.35 7.46 -10.04
N HIS A 155 -1.06 7.76 -9.89
CA HIS A 155 -0.04 7.40 -10.87
C HIS A 155 0.10 5.88 -11.03
N ILE A 156 0.19 5.15 -9.92
CA ILE A 156 0.32 3.67 -9.94
C ILE A 156 -0.92 3.04 -10.57
N LEU A 157 -2.13 3.42 -10.12
CA LEU A 157 -3.39 2.86 -10.63
C LEU A 157 -3.64 3.25 -12.10
N THR A 158 -3.20 4.42 -12.52
CA THR A 158 -3.30 4.90 -13.92
C THR A 158 -2.34 4.19 -14.85
N SER A 159 -1.17 3.81 -14.35
CA SER A 159 -0.13 3.14 -15.14
C SER A 159 -0.42 1.64 -15.31
N ALA A 160 -1.34 1.09 -14.52
CA ALA A 160 -1.72 -0.32 -14.59
C ALA A 160 -2.41 -0.66 -15.92
N THR A 161 -1.90 -1.68 -16.60
CA THR A 161 -2.42 -2.17 -17.89
C THR A 161 -3.88 -2.59 -17.78
N TYR A 162 -4.23 -3.26 -16.68
CA TYR A 162 -5.56 -3.79 -16.39
C TYR A 162 -6.31 -2.99 -15.32
N SER A 163 -6.23 -1.65 -15.40
CA SER A 163 -6.76 -0.74 -14.38
C SER A 163 -8.23 -0.99 -13.99
N SER A 164 -9.10 -1.39 -14.93
CA SER A 164 -10.49 -1.75 -14.64
C SER A 164 -10.62 -3.02 -13.79
N GLN A 165 -9.84 -4.05 -14.09
CA GLN A 165 -9.84 -5.34 -13.39
C GLN A 165 -9.21 -5.18 -12.00
N VAL A 166 -8.10 -4.44 -11.92
CA VAL A 166 -7.48 -4.03 -10.65
C VAL A 166 -8.50 -3.32 -9.77
N LEU A 167 -9.22 -2.34 -10.30
CA LEU A 167 -10.25 -1.63 -9.53
C LEU A 167 -11.38 -2.58 -9.10
N GLY A 168 -11.78 -3.53 -9.94
CA GLY A 168 -12.75 -4.58 -9.58
C GLY A 168 -12.30 -5.42 -8.38
N ILE A 169 -11.05 -5.90 -8.41
CA ILE A 169 -10.45 -6.68 -7.32
C ILE A 169 -10.30 -5.85 -6.05
N LEU A 170 -9.82 -4.60 -6.16
CA LEU A 170 -9.71 -3.68 -5.03
C LEU A 170 -11.09 -3.36 -4.42
N ARG A 171 -12.10 -3.15 -5.27
CA ARG A 171 -13.49 -2.97 -4.85
C ARG A 171 -14.00 -4.17 -4.08
N HIS A 172 -13.79 -5.37 -4.60
CA HIS A 172 -14.13 -6.60 -3.89
C HIS A 172 -13.45 -6.64 -2.52
N ARG A 173 -12.14 -6.37 -2.48
CA ARG A 173 -11.35 -6.42 -1.25
C ARG A 173 -11.76 -5.36 -0.22
N CYS A 174 -12.16 -4.17 -0.65
CA CYS A 174 -12.58 -3.08 0.22
C CYS A 174 -13.97 -3.28 0.80
N LEU A 175 -14.89 -3.91 0.05
CA LEU A 175 -16.31 -3.97 0.37
C LEU A 175 -16.81 -5.35 0.80
N THR A 176 -16.05 -6.41 0.56
CA THR A 176 -16.41 -7.76 1.03
C THR A 176 -16.14 -7.91 2.52
N TYR A 177 -17.15 -8.34 3.25
CA TYR A 177 -17.01 -8.93 4.60
C TYR A 177 -16.89 -10.46 4.54
N LEU A 178 -16.95 -11.03 3.33
CA LEU A 178 -16.76 -12.46 3.07
C LEU A 178 -15.29 -12.76 2.75
N GLU A 179 -15.02 -14.00 2.35
CA GLU A 179 -13.70 -14.48 1.94
C GLU A 179 -13.11 -13.63 0.79
N ASN A 180 -11.88 -13.13 0.98
CA ASN A 180 -11.11 -12.38 -0.01
C ASN A 180 -9.95 -13.21 -0.59
N SER A 181 -10.13 -14.53 -0.64
CA SER A 181 -9.14 -15.43 -1.23
C SER A 181 -9.08 -15.25 -2.74
N VAL A 182 -7.94 -15.58 -3.33
CA VAL A 182 -7.77 -15.59 -4.78
C VAL A 182 -8.81 -16.52 -5.42
N ALA A 183 -9.09 -17.68 -4.80
CA ALA A 183 -10.10 -18.62 -5.28
C ALA A 183 -11.53 -18.02 -5.32
N ALA A 184 -11.92 -17.26 -4.29
CA ALA A 184 -13.20 -16.56 -4.26
C ALA A 184 -13.29 -15.50 -5.37
N VAL A 185 -12.23 -14.72 -5.56
CA VAL A 185 -12.14 -13.72 -6.64
C VAL A 185 -12.24 -14.40 -8.01
N CYS A 186 -11.50 -15.49 -8.24
CA CYS A 186 -11.59 -16.26 -9.48
C CYS A 186 -13.02 -16.73 -9.77
N SER A 187 -13.71 -17.25 -8.76
CA SER A 187 -15.08 -17.76 -8.90
C SER A 187 -16.09 -16.64 -9.19
N ILE A 188 -15.94 -15.49 -8.53
CA ILE A 188 -16.87 -14.35 -8.65
C ILE A 188 -16.68 -13.63 -9.99
N TYR A 189 -15.44 -13.45 -10.42
CA TYR A 189 -15.13 -12.70 -11.64
C TYR A 189 -14.97 -13.59 -12.88
N ASP A 190 -15.06 -14.91 -12.73
CA ASP A 190 -14.87 -15.90 -13.80
C ASP A 190 -13.50 -15.76 -14.49
N ILE A 191 -12.47 -15.65 -13.66
CA ILE A 191 -11.06 -15.47 -14.08
C ILE A 191 -10.17 -16.53 -13.47
N SER A 192 -9.02 -16.77 -14.08
CA SER A 192 -8.02 -17.71 -13.57
C SER A 192 -7.13 -17.07 -12.48
N PRO A 193 -6.48 -17.87 -11.61
CA PRO A 193 -5.46 -17.37 -10.69
C PRO A 193 -4.32 -16.61 -11.39
N GLU A 194 -3.95 -17.06 -12.60
CA GLU A 194 -2.94 -16.43 -13.46
C GLU A 194 -3.39 -15.04 -13.92
N ASP A 195 -4.68 -14.87 -14.22
CA ASP A 195 -5.25 -13.55 -14.54
C ASP A 195 -5.18 -12.62 -13.34
N VAL A 196 -5.45 -13.12 -12.12
CA VAL A 196 -5.33 -12.32 -10.89
C VAL A 196 -3.89 -11.85 -10.69
N GLU A 197 -2.91 -12.76 -10.84
CA GLU A 197 -1.50 -12.41 -10.74
C GLU A 197 -1.09 -11.37 -11.81
N LEU A 198 -1.54 -11.57 -13.05
CA LEU A 198 -1.30 -10.66 -14.17
C LEU A 198 -1.90 -9.28 -13.91
N PHE A 199 -3.15 -9.20 -13.45
CA PHE A 199 -3.82 -7.92 -13.18
C PHE A 199 -3.14 -7.16 -12.05
N LEU A 200 -2.71 -7.85 -11.00
CA LEU A 200 -2.07 -7.21 -9.85
C LEU A 200 -0.58 -6.93 -10.04
N SER A 201 0.05 -7.44 -11.11
CA SER A 201 1.49 -7.31 -11.37
C SER A 201 1.98 -5.85 -11.40
N ASP A 202 1.24 -4.95 -12.06
CA ASP A 202 1.58 -3.53 -12.17
C ASP A 202 1.34 -2.75 -10.85
N VAL A 203 0.63 -3.34 -9.89
CA VAL A 203 0.23 -2.69 -8.62
C VAL A 203 0.72 -3.44 -7.38
N GLN A 204 1.73 -4.29 -7.51
CA GLN A 204 2.33 -5.06 -6.40
C GLN A 204 2.90 -4.19 -5.26
N SER A 205 3.12 -2.89 -5.50
CA SER A 205 3.47 -1.93 -4.43
C SER A 205 2.28 -1.59 -3.53
N LEU A 206 1.04 -1.73 -4.01
CA LEU A 206 -0.19 -1.39 -3.30
C LEU A 206 -0.90 -2.62 -2.73
N VAL A 207 -0.71 -3.77 -3.36
CA VAL A 207 -1.36 -5.03 -3.00
C VAL A 207 -0.38 -6.20 -2.96
N SER A 208 -0.70 -7.21 -2.17
CA SER A 208 -0.02 -8.50 -2.18
C SER A 208 -1.03 -9.64 -2.20
N SER A 209 -0.64 -10.75 -2.82
CA SER A 209 -1.26 -12.06 -2.62
C SER A 209 -0.35 -12.86 -1.70
N SER A 210 -0.80 -13.16 -0.49
CA SER A 210 -0.02 -13.96 0.47
C SER A 210 -0.86 -15.07 1.08
N PRO A 211 -0.26 -16.23 1.37
CA PRO A 211 -0.95 -17.27 2.12
C PRO A 211 -1.32 -16.72 3.51
N LYS A 212 -2.57 -16.92 3.91
CA LYS A 212 -3.02 -16.60 5.26
C LYS A 212 -3.48 -17.90 5.90
N TYR A 213 -2.75 -18.35 6.93
CA TYR A 213 -2.98 -19.65 7.58
C TYR A 213 -2.92 -20.84 6.59
N SER A 214 -3.55 -21.96 6.93
CA SER A 214 -3.67 -23.16 6.09
C SER A 214 -4.81 -23.09 5.07
N THR A 215 -5.49 -21.95 4.92
CA THR A 215 -6.80 -21.85 4.24
C THR A 215 -6.75 -21.28 2.82
N GLY A 216 -5.61 -20.79 2.35
CA GLY A 216 -5.42 -20.36 0.95
C GLY A 216 -4.62 -19.07 0.78
N ILE A 217 -4.60 -18.54 -0.45
CA ILE A 217 -3.93 -17.29 -0.82
C ILE A 217 -4.94 -16.14 -0.76
N PHE A 218 -4.60 -15.07 -0.05
CA PHE A 218 -5.48 -13.92 0.17
C PHE A 218 -4.90 -12.64 -0.42
N ILE A 219 -5.77 -11.81 -0.98
CA ILE A 219 -5.40 -10.50 -1.52
C ILE A 219 -5.44 -9.48 -0.37
N ASN A 220 -4.32 -8.80 -0.13
CA ASN A 220 -4.13 -7.82 0.93
C ASN A 220 -3.75 -6.47 0.34
N ILE A 221 -4.32 -5.41 0.89
CA ILE A 221 -3.92 -4.03 0.60
C ILE A 221 -2.80 -3.68 1.58
N LYS A 222 -1.66 -3.24 1.07
CA LYS A 222 -0.45 -2.96 1.86
C LYS A 222 -0.52 -1.66 2.65
N HIS A 223 -1.32 -0.71 2.18
CA HIS A 223 -1.47 0.61 2.81
C HIS A 223 -2.90 0.83 3.28
N ALA A 224 -3.11 1.02 4.58
CA ALA A 224 -4.42 1.41 5.11
C ALA A 224 -4.91 2.72 4.47
N SER A 225 -4.03 3.69 4.24
CA SER A 225 -4.34 4.96 3.57
C SER A 225 -4.84 4.82 2.13
N LEU A 226 -4.54 3.71 1.44
CA LEU A 226 -5.09 3.47 0.10
C LEU A 226 -6.62 3.26 0.15
N ARG A 227 -7.13 2.65 1.24
CA ARG A 227 -8.58 2.47 1.41
C ARG A 227 -9.29 3.81 1.59
N ASP A 228 -8.69 4.71 2.36
CA ASP A 228 -9.20 6.06 2.57
C ASP A 228 -9.26 6.83 1.24
N PHE A 229 -8.18 6.77 0.46
CA PHE A 229 -8.10 7.37 -0.87
C PHE A 229 -9.21 6.85 -1.81
N LEU A 230 -9.37 5.52 -1.93
CA LEU A 230 -10.39 4.91 -2.80
C LEU A 230 -11.83 5.19 -2.34
N ALA A 231 -12.02 5.59 -1.09
CA ALA A 231 -13.32 5.98 -0.52
C ALA A 231 -13.63 7.48 -0.66
N ASP A 232 -12.69 8.31 -1.12
CA ASP A 232 -12.90 9.74 -1.39
C ASP A 232 -13.05 9.99 -2.89
N SER A 233 -14.27 10.35 -3.32
CA SER A 233 -14.59 10.62 -4.72
C SER A 233 -13.80 11.78 -5.34
N LYS A 234 -13.38 12.77 -4.54
CA LYS A 234 -12.62 13.94 -5.01
C LYS A 234 -11.17 13.56 -5.29
N GLN A 235 -10.58 12.73 -4.43
CA GLN A 235 -9.18 12.32 -4.52
C GLN A 235 -8.98 11.21 -5.55
N SER A 236 -9.79 10.15 -5.48
CA SER A 236 -9.64 8.96 -6.33
C SER A 236 -10.30 9.07 -7.71
N GLN A 237 -11.21 10.03 -7.90
CA GLN A 237 -11.85 10.33 -9.18
C GLN A 237 -12.41 9.07 -9.86
N ARG A 238 -11.82 8.64 -10.97
CA ARG A 238 -12.22 7.44 -11.72
C ARG A 238 -12.00 6.12 -10.97
N PHE A 239 -11.19 6.13 -9.92
CA PHE A 239 -10.93 4.97 -9.06
C PHE A 239 -11.81 4.95 -7.81
N TYR A 240 -12.77 5.88 -7.71
CA TYR A 240 -13.68 5.96 -6.58
C TYR A 240 -14.54 4.71 -6.45
N ILE A 241 -14.47 4.07 -5.28
CA ILE A 241 -15.27 2.91 -4.94
C ILE A 241 -16.60 3.36 -4.33
N LYS A 242 -17.65 3.33 -5.14
CA LYS A 242 -19.04 3.48 -4.66
C LYS A 242 -19.46 2.23 -3.89
N ARG A 243 -19.80 2.41 -2.61
CA ARG A 243 -20.29 1.33 -1.73
C ARG A 243 -21.62 0.76 -2.21
N ASP A 244 -22.54 1.63 -2.64
CA ASP A 244 -23.95 1.27 -2.88
C ASP A 244 -24.16 0.43 -4.16
N GLU A 245 -23.26 0.53 -5.13
CA GLU A 245 -23.38 -0.18 -6.41
C GLU A 245 -22.68 -1.55 -6.40
N TYR A 246 -22.04 -1.95 -5.29
CA TYR A 246 -21.22 -3.16 -5.24
C TYR A 246 -22.07 -4.41 -5.14
N HIS A 247 -23.00 -4.44 -4.18
CA HIS A 247 -23.85 -5.60 -3.93
C HIS A 247 -24.63 -6.05 -5.18
N ALA A 248 -25.10 -5.10 -6.00
CA ALA A 248 -25.84 -5.40 -7.22
C ALA A 248 -25.00 -6.17 -8.27
N SER A 249 -23.67 -5.98 -8.31
CA SER A 249 -22.83 -6.56 -9.38
C SER A 249 -22.32 -7.97 -9.09
N TRP A 250 -22.12 -8.36 -7.81
CA TRP A 250 -21.53 -9.66 -7.47
C TRP A 250 -22.49 -10.62 -6.74
N LEU A 251 -23.51 -10.12 -6.04
CA LEU A 251 -24.47 -10.98 -5.31
C LEU A 251 -25.13 -12.04 -6.21
N PRO A 252 -25.59 -11.72 -7.44
CA PRO A 252 -26.20 -12.73 -8.30
C PRO A 252 -25.26 -13.91 -8.60
N ARG A 253 -23.98 -13.62 -8.84
CA ARG A 253 -22.97 -14.64 -9.10
C ARG A 253 -22.63 -15.45 -7.84
N TYR A 254 -22.58 -14.80 -6.68
CA TYR A 254 -22.39 -15.48 -5.41
C TYR A 254 -23.52 -16.46 -5.09
N PHE A 255 -24.79 -16.07 -5.30
CA PHE A 255 -25.92 -16.99 -5.12
C PHE A 255 -25.87 -18.17 -6.10
N GLN A 256 -25.50 -17.94 -7.36
CA GLN A 256 -25.29 -19.05 -8.33
C GLN A 256 -24.20 -20.02 -7.87
N LEU A 257 -23.10 -19.52 -7.29
CA LEU A 257 -22.03 -20.38 -6.77
C LEU A 257 -22.50 -21.20 -5.58
N LEU A 258 -23.27 -20.60 -4.67
CA LEU A 258 -23.89 -21.32 -3.55
C LEU A 258 -24.86 -22.41 -4.03
N ASP A 259 -25.70 -22.10 -5.03
CA ASP A 259 -26.67 -23.05 -5.61
C ASP A 259 -25.97 -24.21 -6.35
N SER A 260 -24.79 -23.98 -6.93
CA SER A 260 -23.96 -24.99 -7.59
C SER A 260 -23.17 -25.90 -6.61
N GLY A 261 -23.25 -25.65 -5.30
CA GLY A 261 -22.52 -26.42 -4.27
C GLY A 261 -21.04 -26.05 -4.13
N ILE A 262 -20.56 -24.99 -4.79
CA ILE A 262 -19.22 -24.45 -4.59
C ILE A 262 -19.23 -23.64 -3.30
N ARG A 263 -18.64 -24.18 -2.24
CA ARG A 263 -18.50 -23.48 -0.96
C ARG A 263 -17.42 -22.40 -1.09
N VAL A 264 -17.85 -21.14 -1.19
CA VAL A 264 -17.03 -20.01 -0.74
C VAL A 264 -17.02 -20.08 0.80
N SER A 265 -15.85 -20.23 1.41
CA SER A 265 -15.72 -20.47 2.85
C SER A 265 -16.22 -19.26 3.63
N SER A 266 -17.36 -19.41 4.33
CA SER A 266 -17.93 -18.38 5.18
C SER A 266 -17.40 -18.48 6.62
N ASP A 267 -16.09 -18.43 6.81
CA ASP A 267 -15.54 -18.30 8.17
C ASP A 267 -15.66 -16.84 8.62
N SER A 268 -16.76 -16.59 9.34
CA SER A 268 -17.08 -15.30 9.94
C SER A 268 -16.25 -15.09 11.22
N PRO A 269 -15.57 -13.95 11.43
CA PRO A 269 -15.09 -13.59 12.76
C PRO A 269 -16.28 -13.29 13.68
N SER A 270 -16.15 -13.67 14.95
CA SER A 270 -17.21 -13.56 15.95
C SER A 270 -17.60 -12.10 16.26
N LEU A 271 -18.81 -11.93 16.80
CA LEU A 271 -19.50 -10.66 17.07
C LEU A 271 -18.71 -9.63 17.92
N SER A 272 -17.58 -9.98 18.53
CA SER A 272 -16.74 -9.05 19.29
C SER A 272 -15.93 -8.08 18.42
N GLU A 273 -15.71 -8.39 17.13
CA GLU A 273 -14.99 -7.50 16.20
C GLU A 273 -15.89 -6.43 15.55
N ARG A 274 -17.23 -6.54 15.69
CA ARG A 274 -18.18 -5.60 15.08
C ARG A 274 -18.20 -4.22 15.73
N GLY A 275 -17.73 -4.10 16.98
CA GLY A 275 -17.73 -2.83 17.72
C GLY A 275 -16.70 -1.81 17.24
N ALA A 276 -15.63 -2.24 16.55
CA ALA A 276 -14.56 -1.35 16.10
C ALA A 276 -14.87 -0.65 14.76
N PHE A 277 -15.89 -1.09 14.01
CA PHE A 277 -16.19 -0.61 12.65
C PHE A 277 -17.39 0.35 12.56
N ILE A 278 -18.02 0.68 13.69
CA ILE A 278 -19.21 1.57 13.70
C ILE A 278 -18.83 3.02 14.03
N ASN A 279 -17.65 3.28 14.57
CA ASN A 279 -17.14 4.64 14.80
C ASN A 279 -15.70 4.78 14.27
N SER A 280 -15.55 5.11 12.99
CA SER A 280 -14.30 5.63 12.38
C SER A 280 -14.66 6.46 11.17
#